data_AF-A0A812YQ64-F1
#
_entry.id   AF-A0A812YQ64-F1
#
_cell.length_a   1.000
_cell.length_b   1.000
_cell.length_c   1.000
_cell.angle_alpha   90.00
_cell.angle_beta   90.00
_cell.angle_gamma   90.00
#
_symmetry.space_group_name_H-M   'P 1'
#
loop_
_entity.id
_entity.type
_entity.pdbx_description
1 polymer ?
#
loop_
_entity_poly.entity_id
_entity_poly.type
_entity_poly.pdbx_seq_one_letter_code
_entity_poly.pdbx_strand_id
1 'polypeptide(L)'
;MAAVDHAYDVEDDLDLISPRMRMQKHEDWLISTSLEPLRDSFEDSSFQQLLHQFAAEHAQDFLALWPDGSHPLLWTLRHQEYKELFESQLEKTLADIGMTRDSFQSAMRHLQDVRASLGDMQADLDSFLKSLTAADEYNAFLQVMLTEAYKQQEAGLVSAAVPDSQQIEVTVPSGHGGYAAASVPVEYQGYQYDVPIPCGYSAGMSFHVSVVVPPPN
;
A
#
# COMPACT_ATOMS: atom_id res chain seq x y z
N MET A 1 54.24 44.72 38.05
CA MET A 1 53.07 44.05 37.42
C MET A 1 53.42 42.58 37.34
N ALA A 2 52.87 41.77 38.25
CA ALA A 2 53.10 40.34 38.33
C ALA A 2 51.97 39.63 37.59
N ALA A 3 52.31 38.81 36.58
CA ALA A 3 51.39 37.91 35.91
C ALA A 3 51.36 36.60 36.71
N VAL A 4 50.18 36.22 37.20
CA VAL A 4 49.93 34.96 37.89
C VAL A 4 49.45 33.97 36.83
N ASP A 5 50.35 33.05 36.49
CA ASP A 5 50.10 31.91 35.60
C ASP A 5 49.30 30.87 36.41
N HIS A 6 48.02 30.69 36.08
CA HIS A 6 47.14 29.75 36.76
C HIS A 6 46.86 28.57 35.83
N ALA A 7 47.77 27.59 35.89
CA ALA A 7 47.60 26.27 35.32
C ALA A 7 46.50 25.55 36.11
N TYR A 8 45.32 25.40 35.50
CA TYR A 8 44.32 24.45 35.96
C TYR A 8 44.70 23.07 35.42
N ASP A 9 45.26 22.23 36.29
CA ASP A 9 45.32 20.79 36.12
C ASP A 9 43.88 20.26 36.10
N VAL A 10 43.38 19.98 34.89
CA VAL A 10 42.17 19.18 34.70
C VAL A 10 42.62 17.74 34.61
N GLU A 11 42.91 17.14 35.78
CA GLU A 11 43.14 15.70 35.88
C GLU A 11 41.83 14.96 35.58
N ASP A 12 41.75 14.48 34.33
CA ASP A 12 41.34 13.12 33.96
C ASP A 12 40.33 12.41 34.88
N ASP A 13 39.05 12.76 34.73
CA ASP A 13 37.91 12.05 35.32
C ASP A 13 37.17 11.22 34.25
N LEU A 14 37.93 10.59 33.33
CA LEU A 14 37.39 9.77 32.23
C LEU A 14 37.30 8.26 32.56
N ASP A 15 37.72 7.82 33.74
CA ASP A 15 37.76 6.39 34.11
C ASP A 15 36.46 5.84 34.72
N LEU A 16 35.40 6.64 34.81
CA LEU A 16 34.07 6.20 35.26
C LEU A 16 33.07 5.98 34.11
N ILE A 17 33.54 5.81 32.87
CA ILE A 17 32.69 5.24 31.81
C ILE A 17 32.48 3.76 32.14
N SER A 18 31.37 3.49 32.83
CA SER A 18 30.96 2.17 33.31
C SER A 18 31.20 1.08 32.25
N PRO A 19 31.86 -0.05 32.59
CA PRO A 19 32.13 -1.17 31.67
C PRO A 19 30.88 -1.68 30.94
N ARG A 20 29.70 -1.45 31.53
CA ARG A 20 28.39 -1.77 30.95
C ARG A 20 28.11 -1.06 29.62
N MET A 21 28.63 0.16 29.42
CA MET A 21 28.47 0.90 28.16
C MET A 21 29.34 0.36 27.01
N ARG A 22 30.44 -0.35 27.30
CA ARG A 22 31.31 -0.92 26.24
C ARG A 22 30.76 -2.22 25.66
N MET A 23 29.97 -2.99 26.41
CA MET A 23 29.37 -4.23 25.89
C MET A 23 28.14 -3.96 25.00
N GLN A 24 27.35 -2.93 25.31
CA GLN A 24 26.15 -2.60 24.52
C GLN A 24 26.47 -2.24 23.07
N LYS A 25 27.54 -1.45 22.83
CA LYS A 25 27.95 -1.06 21.46
C LYS A 25 28.35 -2.24 20.55
N HIS A 26 28.76 -3.38 21.12
CA HIS A 26 29.19 -4.53 20.34
C HIS A 26 27.99 -5.39 19.89
N GLU A 27 26.91 -5.42 20.66
CA GLU A 27 25.68 -6.14 20.30
C GLU A 27 24.90 -5.39 19.21
N ASP A 28 24.86 -4.06 19.28
CA ASP A 28 24.19 -3.21 18.28
C ASP A 28 24.77 -3.39 16.85
N TRP A 29 26.08 -3.57 16.74
CA TRP A 29 26.78 -3.81 15.47
C TRP A 29 26.40 -5.14 14.81
N LEU A 30 26.22 -6.20 15.61
CA LEU A 30 25.93 -7.54 15.09
C LEU A 30 24.54 -7.60 14.47
N ILE A 31 23.58 -6.86 15.02
CA ILE A 31 22.21 -6.85 14.52
C ILE A 31 22.13 -6.11 13.19
N SER A 32 22.79 -4.96 13.09
CA SER A 32 22.84 -4.18 11.84
C SER A 32 23.41 -5.00 10.67
N THR A 33 24.55 -5.64 10.89
CA THR A 33 25.20 -6.49 9.85
C THR A 33 24.43 -7.76 9.54
N SER A 34 23.70 -8.33 10.51
CA SER A 34 22.92 -9.56 10.29
C SER A 34 21.70 -9.38 9.38
N LEU A 35 21.19 -8.15 9.25
CA LEU A 35 19.97 -7.86 8.49
C LEU A 35 20.25 -7.29 7.10
N GLU A 36 21.51 -6.94 6.79
CA GLU A 36 21.90 -6.52 5.44
C GLU A 36 21.49 -7.54 4.36
N PRO A 37 21.70 -8.86 4.54
CA PRO A 37 21.26 -9.84 3.54
C PRO A 37 19.75 -9.83 3.30
N LEU A 38 18.95 -9.51 4.34
CA LEU A 38 17.50 -9.39 4.20
C LEU A 38 17.14 -8.18 3.34
N ARG A 39 17.69 -7.00 3.66
CA ARG A 39 17.49 -5.79 2.85
C ARG A 39 17.89 -6.05 1.40
N ASP A 40 19.09 -6.57 1.18
CA ASP A 40 19.63 -6.83 -0.15
C ASP A 40 18.77 -7.83 -0.92
N SER A 41 18.17 -8.83 -0.24
CA SER A 41 17.27 -9.79 -0.89
C SER A 41 15.95 -9.18 -1.34
N PHE A 42 15.43 -8.17 -0.65
CA PHE A 42 14.22 -7.45 -1.07
C PHE A 42 14.54 -6.43 -2.17
N GLU A 43 15.77 -5.91 -2.21
CA GLU A 43 16.26 -5.05 -3.30
C GLU A 43 16.75 -5.85 -4.52
N ASP A 44 16.77 -7.18 -4.44
CA ASP A 44 17.22 -8.04 -5.51
C ASP A 44 16.38 -7.85 -6.79
N SER A 45 17.08 -7.71 -7.91
CA SER A 45 16.43 -7.41 -9.20
C SER A 45 15.47 -8.50 -9.65
N SER A 46 15.72 -9.77 -9.31
CA SER A 46 14.83 -10.88 -9.69
C SER A 46 13.53 -10.86 -8.88
N PHE A 47 13.60 -10.54 -7.59
CA PHE A 47 12.41 -10.39 -6.76
C PHE A 47 11.60 -9.15 -7.18
N GLN A 48 12.26 -8.02 -7.43
CA GLN A 48 11.60 -6.82 -7.93
C GLN A 48 10.90 -7.07 -9.28
N GLN A 49 11.53 -7.81 -10.20
CA GLN A 49 10.90 -8.23 -11.45
C GLN A 49 9.66 -9.11 -11.22
N LEU A 50 9.72 -10.03 -10.26
CA LEU A 50 8.57 -10.87 -9.90
C LEU A 50 7.39 -10.03 -9.39
N LEU A 51 7.65 -9.05 -8.51
CA LEU A 51 6.61 -8.13 -8.03
C LEU A 51 6.02 -7.28 -9.16
N HIS A 52 6.87 -6.76 -10.05
CA HIS A 52 6.42 -6.02 -11.22
C HIS A 52 5.58 -6.87 -12.17
N GLN A 53 5.97 -8.12 -12.39
CA GLN A 53 5.22 -9.05 -13.20
C GLN A 53 3.86 -9.35 -12.57
N PHE A 54 3.82 -9.63 -11.27
CA PHE A 54 2.57 -9.83 -10.54
C PHE A 54 1.63 -8.64 -10.65
N ALA A 55 2.15 -7.42 -10.44
CA ALA A 55 1.38 -6.20 -10.62
C ALA A 55 0.87 -6.08 -12.06
N ALA A 56 1.73 -6.35 -13.05
CA ALA A 56 1.36 -6.23 -14.44
C ALA A 56 0.24 -7.22 -14.85
N GLU A 57 0.25 -8.44 -14.33
CA GLU A 57 -0.74 -9.47 -14.63
C GLU A 57 -2.10 -9.21 -13.98
N HIS A 58 -2.13 -8.53 -12.82
CA HIS A 58 -3.34 -8.37 -12.01
C HIS A 58 -3.89 -6.93 -11.93
N ALA A 59 -3.13 -5.93 -12.35
CA ALA A 59 -3.52 -4.52 -12.23
C ALA A 59 -4.88 -4.19 -12.87
N GLN A 60 -5.24 -4.84 -13.99
CA GLN A 60 -6.53 -4.63 -14.64
C GLN A 60 -7.74 -4.95 -13.75
N ASP A 61 -7.60 -5.88 -12.80
CA ASP A 61 -8.67 -6.24 -11.85
C ASP A 61 -9.03 -5.04 -10.94
N PHE A 62 -8.13 -4.05 -10.83
CA PHE A 62 -8.27 -2.87 -9.96
C PHE A 62 -8.95 -1.68 -10.63
N LEU A 63 -9.28 -1.77 -11.92
CA LEU A 63 -10.07 -0.74 -12.61
C LEU A 63 -11.58 -0.91 -12.38
N ALA A 64 -12.02 -2.09 -11.91
CA ALA A 64 -13.41 -2.41 -11.64
C ALA A 64 -13.85 -1.90 -10.25
N LEU A 65 -14.17 -0.60 -10.16
CA LEU A 65 -14.78 -0.03 -8.96
C LEU A 65 -16.28 -0.31 -8.91
N TRP A 66 -16.79 -0.69 -7.74
CA TRP A 66 -18.23 -0.81 -7.53
C TRP A 66 -18.86 0.58 -7.32
N PRO A 67 -20.11 0.81 -7.77
CA PRO A 67 -20.76 2.12 -7.65
C PRO A 67 -20.92 2.64 -6.21
N ASP A 68 -20.91 1.73 -5.23
CA ASP A 68 -21.00 2.05 -3.80
C ASP A 68 -19.65 2.38 -3.16
N GLY A 69 -18.56 2.34 -3.93
CA GLY A 69 -17.19 2.55 -3.44
C GLY A 69 -16.60 1.35 -2.70
N SER A 70 -17.28 0.21 -2.68
CA SER A 70 -16.74 -1.02 -2.10
C SER A 70 -15.66 -1.63 -2.98
N HIS A 71 -14.75 -2.39 -2.36
CA HIS A 71 -13.71 -3.13 -3.06
C HIS A 71 -14.19 -4.56 -3.36
N PRO A 72 -14.00 -5.07 -4.60
CA PRO A 72 -14.27 -6.46 -4.92
C PRO A 72 -13.49 -7.42 -4.00
N LEU A 73 -14.10 -8.55 -3.62
CA LEU A 73 -13.44 -9.62 -2.85
C LEU A 73 -12.14 -10.11 -3.53
N LEU A 74 -12.10 -10.06 -4.86
CA LEU A 74 -10.92 -10.39 -5.65
C LEU A 74 -9.68 -9.57 -5.24
N TRP A 75 -9.84 -8.29 -4.87
CA TRP A 75 -8.70 -7.45 -4.46
C TRP A 75 -8.04 -7.95 -3.18
N THR A 76 -8.85 -8.44 -2.22
CA THR A 76 -8.33 -9.07 -1.01
C THR A 76 -7.61 -10.38 -1.32
N LEU A 77 -8.13 -11.17 -2.26
CA LEU A 77 -7.46 -12.39 -2.71
C LEU A 77 -6.09 -12.07 -3.34
N ARG A 78 -6.01 -11.07 -4.23
CA ARG A 78 -4.75 -10.62 -4.83
C ARG A 78 -3.77 -10.07 -3.80
N HIS A 79 -4.25 -9.38 -2.76
CA HIS A 79 -3.40 -8.92 -1.67
C HIS A 79 -2.78 -10.10 -0.91
N GLN A 80 -3.55 -11.15 -0.66
CA GLN A 80 -3.04 -12.36 -0.02
C GLN A 80 -1.97 -13.06 -0.87
N GLU A 81 -2.20 -13.21 -2.18
CA GLU A 81 -1.20 -13.76 -3.11
C GLU A 81 0.08 -12.91 -3.14
N TYR A 82 -0.06 -11.57 -3.14
CA TYR A 82 1.08 -10.65 -3.07
C TYR A 82 1.88 -10.82 -1.78
N LYS A 83 1.21 -10.98 -0.64
CA LYS A 83 1.85 -11.25 0.66
C LYS A 83 2.64 -12.54 0.64
N GLU A 84 2.11 -13.60 0.02
CA GLU A 84 2.79 -14.88 -0.08
C GLU A 84 4.11 -14.79 -0.86
N LEU A 85 4.23 -13.88 -1.84
CA LEU A 85 5.50 -13.60 -2.53
C LEU A 85 6.56 -13.05 -1.55
N PHE A 86 6.16 -12.09 -0.70
CA PHE A 86 7.06 -11.52 0.32
C PHE A 86 7.43 -12.53 1.39
N GLU A 87 6.46 -13.30 1.89
CA GLU A 87 6.72 -14.34 2.89
C GLU A 87 7.64 -15.43 2.33
N SER A 88 7.45 -15.85 1.09
CA SER A 88 8.33 -16.83 0.44
C SER A 88 9.75 -16.29 0.26
N GLN A 89 9.90 -15.01 -0.12
CA GLN A 89 11.21 -14.38 -0.24
C GLN A 89 11.90 -14.25 1.12
N LEU A 90 11.15 -13.86 2.16
CA LEU A 90 11.64 -13.77 3.53
C LEU A 90 12.16 -15.13 4.01
N GLU A 91 11.36 -16.19 3.91
CA GLU A 91 11.73 -17.54 4.35
C GLU A 91 12.95 -18.08 3.59
N LYS A 92 13.04 -17.81 2.28
CA LYS A 92 14.22 -18.16 1.48
C LYS A 92 15.47 -17.45 2.01
N THR A 93 15.42 -16.14 2.21
CA THR A 93 16.58 -15.38 2.69
C THR A 93 16.98 -15.79 4.11
N LEU A 94 16.00 -16.03 5.00
CA LEU A 94 16.25 -16.53 6.35
C LEU A 94 16.96 -17.89 6.32
N ALA A 95 16.54 -18.79 5.44
CA ALA A 95 17.20 -20.08 5.25
C ALA A 95 18.64 -19.93 4.73
N ASP A 96 18.87 -19.03 3.76
CA ASP A 96 20.19 -18.78 3.17
C ASP A 96 21.21 -18.26 4.20
N ILE A 97 20.78 -17.45 5.16
CA ILE A 97 21.63 -16.95 6.26
C ILE A 97 21.64 -17.86 7.51
N GLY A 98 20.93 -18.99 7.48
CA GLY A 98 20.83 -19.91 8.62
C GLY A 98 20.08 -19.34 9.83
N MET A 99 19.16 -18.39 9.60
CA MET A 99 18.35 -17.77 10.64
C MET A 99 16.96 -18.42 10.71
N THR A 100 16.48 -18.72 11.91
CA THR A 100 15.11 -19.22 12.10
C THR A 100 14.11 -18.07 12.18
N ARG A 101 12.82 -18.35 11.90
CA ARG A 101 11.75 -17.35 12.06
C ARG A 101 11.65 -16.80 13.47
N ASP A 102 11.85 -17.63 14.50
CA ASP A 102 11.84 -17.20 15.90
C ASP A 102 13.03 -16.27 16.20
N SER A 103 14.22 -16.59 15.68
CA SER A 103 15.40 -15.73 15.80
C SER A 103 15.17 -14.38 15.12
N PHE A 104 14.57 -14.39 13.92
CA PHE A 104 14.22 -13.17 13.20
C PHE A 104 13.21 -12.31 13.98
N GLN A 105 12.13 -12.90 14.49
CA GLN A 105 11.16 -12.18 15.32
C GLN A 105 11.80 -11.59 16.58
N SER A 106 12.69 -12.33 17.23
CA SER A 106 13.43 -11.83 18.40
C SER A 106 14.32 -10.64 18.03
N ALA A 107 15.01 -10.70 16.89
CA ALA A 107 15.82 -9.57 16.39
C ALA A 107 14.95 -8.34 16.08
N MET A 108 13.79 -8.53 15.45
CA MET A 108 12.86 -7.44 15.13
C MET A 108 12.28 -6.77 16.38
N ARG A 109 11.95 -7.55 17.42
CA ARG A 109 11.52 -6.98 18.72
C ARG A 109 12.64 -6.18 19.37
N HIS A 110 13.85 -6.72 19.38
CA HIS A 110 15.00 -6.01 19.93
C HIS A 110 15.27 -4.70 19.19
N LEU A 111 15.19 -4.70 17.85
CA LEU A 111 15.31 -3.49 17.05
C LEU A 111 14.25 -2.44 17.40
N GLN A 112 13.02 -2.86 17.67
CA GLN A 112 11.96 -1.96 18.11
C GLN A 112 12.29 -1.33 19.48
N ASP A 113 12.85 -2.09 20.40
CA ASP A 113 13.23 -1.62 21.73
C ASP A 113 14.37 -0.59 21.68
N VAL A 114 15.35 -0.79 20.80
CA VAL A 114 16.50 0.13 20.65
C VAL A 114 16.26 1.25 19.64
N ARG A 115 15.11 1.27 18.95
CA ARG A 115 14.80 2.22 17.86
C ARG A 115 15.03 3.68 18.24
N ALA A 116 14.62 4.09 19.44
CA ALA A 116 14.79 5.46 19.92
C ALA A 116 16.26 5.84 20.21
N SER A 117 17.16 4.86 20.32
CA SER A 117 18.58 5.05 20.62
C SER A 117 19.46 5.06 19.36
N LEU A 118 18.91 4.79 18.17
CA LEU A 118 19.68 4.67 16.92
C LEU A 118 20.11 6.01 16.32
N GLY A 119 19.55 7.13 16.77
CA GLY A 119 19.89 8.47 16.26
C GLY A 119 19.68 8.56 14.74
N ASP A 120 20.74 8.91 14.00
CA ASP A 120 20.68 9.10 12.55
C ASP A 120 20.31 7.83 11.76
N MET A 121 20.63 6.63 12.30
CA MET A 121 20.28 5.35 11.65
C MET A 121 18.79 5.01 11.76
N GLN A 122 18.02 5.75 12.55
CA GLN A 122 16.58 5.52 12.70
C GLN A 122 15.84 5.65 11.37
N ALA A 123 16.24 6.60 10.51
CA ALA A 123 15.58 6.81 9.22
C ALA A 123 15.77 5.61 8.27
N ASP A 124 16.98 5.05 8.24
CA ASP A 124 17.30 3.89 7.41
C ASP A 124 16.56 2.64 7.91
N LEU A 125 16.52 2.44 9.23
CA LEU A 125 15.75 1.35 9.82
C LEU A 125 14.25 1.50 9.53
N ASP A 126 13.70 2.70 9.65
CA ASP A 126 12.28 2.95 9.39
C ASP A 126 11.93 2.69 7.92
N SER A 127 12.82 3.05 6.99
CA SER A 127 12.66 2.74 5.57
C SER A 127 12.68 1.21 5.33
N PHE A 128 13.63 0.51 5.95
CA PHE A 128 13.73 -0.95 5.86
C PHE A 128 12.50 -1.66 6.45
N LEU A 129 12.07 -1.28 7.65
CA LEU A 129 10.88 -1.85 8.30
C LEU A 129 9.63 -1.58 7.48
N LYS A 130 9.50 -0.37 6.91
CA LYS A 130 8.41 -0.03 6.02
C LYS A 130 8.43 -0.88 4.75
N SER A 131 9.60 -1.16 4.17
CA SER A 131 9.73 -2.08 3.03
C SER A 131 9.28 -3.50 3.38
N LEU A 132 9.75 -4.03 4.52
CA LEU A 132 9.37 -5.36 5.03
C LEU A 132 7.87 -5.49 5.31
N THR A 133 7.23 -4.43 5.79
CA THR A 133 5.81 -4.41 6.16
C THR A 133 4.91 -3.87 5.05
N ALA A 134 5.47 -3.41 3.93
CA ALA A 134 4.71 -2.87 2.81
C ALA A 134 3.71 -3.88 2.25
N ALA A 135 4.05 -5.17 2.30
CA ALA A 135 3.15 -6.23 1.89
C ALA A 135 1.94 -6.41 2.82
N ASP A 136 2.04 -6.06 4.10
CA ASP A 136 0.90 -6.12 5.03
C ASP A 136 -0.06 -4.94 4.90
N GLU A 137 0.44 -3.79 4.40
CA GLU A 137 -0.37 -2.60 4.22
C GLU A 137 -1.26 -2.69 2.97
N TYR A 138 -2.52 -3.09 3.16
CA TYR A 138 -3.51 -3.18 2.06
C TYR A 138 -3.58 -1.89 1.21
N ASN A 139 -3.53 -0.71 1.84
CA ASN A 139 -3.54 0.56 1.11
C ASN A 139 -2.28 0.77 0.26
N ALA A 140 -1.10 0.36 0.75
CA ALA A 140 0.14 0.46 -0.03
C ALA A 140 0.08 -0.49 -1.24
N PHE A 141 -0.41 -1.71 -1.02
CA PHE A 141 -0.70 -2.66 -2.10
C PHE A 141 -1.65 -2.09 -3.16
N LEU A 142 -2.75 -1.45 -2.74
CA LEU A 142 -3.68 -0.79 -3.67
C LEU A 142 -3.00 0.28 -4.52
N GLN A 143 -2.10 1.09 -3.92
CA GLN A 143 -1.37 2.12 -4.68
C GLN A 143 -0.47 1.49 -5.75
N VAL A 144 0.21 0.39 -5.45
CA VAL A 144 1.03 -0.33 -6.44
C VAL A 144 0.17 -0.81 -7.61
N MET A 145 -0.95 -1.48 -7.31
CA MET A 145 -1.84 -2.03 -8.33
C MET A 145 -2.51 -0.97 -9.19
N LEU A 146 -3.04 0.10 -8.57
CA LEU A 146 -3.68 1.20 -9.30
C LEU A 146 -2.66 1.97 -10.15
N THR A 147 -1.45 2.21 -9.64
CA THR A 147 -0.38 2.88 -10.40
C THR A 147 -0.03 2.08 -11.66
N GLU A 148 0.15 0.76 -11.52
CA GLU A 148 0.43 -0.10 -12.67
C GLU A 148 -0.77 -0.16 -13.63
N ALA A 149 -2.01 -0.20 -13.12
CA ALA A 149 -3.22 -0.21 -13.95
C ALA A 149 -3.33 1.04 -14.84
N TYR A 150 -3.10 2.23 -14.25
CA TYR A 150 -3.12 3.49 -15.00
C TYR A 150 -1.97 3.55 -16.02
N LYS A 151 -0.78 3.10 -15.65
CA LYS A 151 0.36 3.02 -16.57
C LYS A 151 0.06 2.13 -17.78
N GLN A 152 -0.59 0.98 -17.58
CA GLN A 152 -0.99 0.11 -18.69
C GLN A 152 -2.10 0.72 -19.55
N GLN A 153 -3.02 1.49 -18.95
CA GLN A 153 -4.05 2.24 -19.67
C GLN A 153 -3.44 3.34 -20.56
N GLU A 154 -2.49 4.12 -20.03
CA GLU A 154 -1.76 5.14 -20.78
C GLU A 154 -0.93 4.55 -21.93
N ALA A 155 -0.38 3.36 -21.73
CA ALA A 155 0.34 2.61 -22.77
C ALA A 155 -0.60 1.97 -23.83
N GLY A 156 -1.92 2.04 -23.65
CA GLY A 156 -2.89 1.40 -24.53
C GLY A 156 -2.83 -0.13 -24.53
N LEU A 157 -2.20 -0.73 -23.51
CA LEU A 157 -2.06 -2.19 -23.37
C LEU A 157 -3.35 -2.81 -22.86
N VAL A 158 -4.09 -2.07 -22.05
CA VAL A 158 -5.45 -2.42 -21.63
C VAL A 158 -6.35 -1.28 -22.08
N SER A 159 -7.31 -1.61 -22.94
CA SER A 159 -8.49 -0.76 -23.05
C SER A 159 -9.19 -0.89 -21.72
N ALA A 160 -9.23 0.19 -20.93
CA ALA A 160 -10.10 0.22 -19.76
C ALA A 160 -11.45 -0.30 -20.25
N ALA A 161 -11.91 -1.42 -19.68
CA ALA A 161 -13.28 -1.83 -19.83
C ALA A 161 -14.08 -0.77 -19.09
N VAL A 162 -14.23 0.40 -19.73
CA VAL A 162 -15.22 1.39 -19.36
C VAL A 162 -16.49 0.56 -19.37
N PRO A 163 -17.12 0.32 -18.21
CA PRO A 163 -18.33 -0.45 -18.19
C PRO A 163 -19.25 0.19 -19.21
N ASP A 164 -19.70 -0.60 -20.18
CA ASP A 164 -20.20 -0.10 -21.46
C ASP A 164 -21.33 0.88 -21.15
N SER A 165 -20.99 2.17 -21.19
CA SER A 165 -21.89 3.20 -20.70
C SER A 165 -22.86 3.45 -21.83
N GLN A 166 -24.09 2.97 -21.66
CA GLN A 166 -25.12 3.10 -22.68
C GLN A 166 -26.03 4.26 -22.29
N GLN A 167 -26.27 5.15 -23.24
CA GLN A 167 -27.29 6.17 -23.08
C GLN A 167 -28.67 5.54 -23.26
N ILE A 168 -29.50 5.63 -22.25
CA ILE A 168 -30.90 5.20 -22.29
C ILE A 168 -31.82 6.41 -22.23
N GLU A 169 -32.90 6.37 -23.00
CA GLU A 169 -33.96 7.37 -22.94
C GLU A 169 -34.95 6.98 -21.84
N VAL A 170 -35.15 7.86 -20.86
CA VAL A 170 -36.02 7.65 -19.71
C VAL A 170 -37.19 8.63 -19.78
N THR A 171 -38.41 8.09 -19.84
CA THR A 171 -39.64 8.89 -19.79
C THR A 171 -40.12 9.05 -18.34
N VAL A 172 -40.41 10.28 -17.94
CA VAL A 172 -40.90 10.58 -16.58
C VAL A 172 -42.35 10.09 -16.43
N PRO A 173 -42.66 9.15 -15.51
CA PRO A 173 -44.01 8.64 -15.33
C PRO A 173 -44.95 9.70 -14.75
N SER A 174 -46.25 9.54 -15.00
CA SER A 174 -47.27 10.44 -14.43
C SER A 174 -47.23 10.44 -12.90
N GLY A 175 -47.38 11.61 -12.30
CA GLY A 175 -47.26 11.80 -10.84
C GLY A 175 -45.84 12.03 -10.32
N HIS A 176 -44.83 11.99 -11.20
CA HIS A 176 -43.44 12.33 -10.89
C HIS A 176 -43.08 13.60 -11.68
N GLY A 177 -42.61 14.66 -11.00
CA GLY A 177 -42.28 15.95 -11.62
C GLY A 177 -42.80 17.12 -10.78
N GLY A 178 -41.90 18.02 -10.40
CA GLY A 178 -42.24 19.26 -9.66
C GLY A 178 -41.49 19.45 -8.35
N TYR A 179 -40.87 18.40 -7.80
CA TYR A 179 -40.09 18.48 -6.56
C TYR A 179 -38.64 18.09 -6.82
N ALA A 180 -37.70 18.83 -6.22
CA ALA A 180 -36.28 18.57 -6.36
C ALA A 180 -35.94 17.20 -5.75
N ALA A 181 -35.22 16.36 -6.53
CA ALA A 181 -34.65 15.06 -6.15
C ALA A 181 -35.55 13.80 -6.19
N ALA A 182 -36.57 13.74 -7.05
CA ALA A 182 -37.24 12.47 -7.34
C ALA A 182 -36.40 11.57 -8.26
N SER A 183 -36.33 10.26 -7.98
CA SER A 183 -35.76 9.23 -8.87
C SER A 183 -36.86 8.37 -9.50
N VAL A 184 -36.57 7.78 -10.65
CA VAL A 184 -37.44 6.82 -11.35
C VAL A 184 -36.71 5.49 -11.46
N PRO A 185 -37.32 4.38 -11.02
CA PRO A 185 -36.77 3.06 -11.29
C PRO A 185 -36.93 2.75 -12.78
N VAL A 186 -35.83 2.45 -13.45
CA VAL A 186 -35.77 2.09 -14.88
C VAL A 186 -35.20 0.68 -14.99
N GLU A 187 -35.93 -0.22 -15.63
CA GLU A 187 -35.41 -1.54 -15.97
C GLU A 187 -34.73 -1.49 -17.34
N TYR A 188 -33.45 -1.85 -17.41
CA TYR A 188 -32.68 -1.91 -18.64
C TYR A 188 -31.83 -3.18 -18.66
N GLN A 189 -32.00 -4.01 -19.69
CA GLN A 189 -31.34 -5.32 -19.84
C GLN A 189 -31.48 -6.25 -18.62
N GLY A 190 -32.62 -6.18 -17.91
CA GLY A 190 -32.89 -7.00 -16.73
C GLY A 190 -32.28 -6.48 -15.42
N TYR A 191 -31.61 -5.32 -15.44
CA TYR A 191 -31.14 -4.62 -14.25
C TYR A 191 -32.05 -3.41 -13.94
N GLN A 192 -32.26 -3.14 -12.66
CA GLN A 192 -33.06 -2.01 -12.20
C GLN A 192 -32.13 -0.87 -11.75
N TYR A 193 -32.32 0.31 -12.34
CA TYR A 193 -31.54 1.52 -12.08
C TYR A 193 -32.43 2.59 -11.44
N ASP A 194 -31.97 3.22 -10.37
CA ASP A 194 -32.62 4.43 -9.83
C ASP A 194 -32.05 5.68 -10.51
N VAL A 195 -32.81 6.24 -11.46
CA VAL A 195 -32.37 7.37 -12.28
C VAL A 195 -32.92 8.67 -11.68
N PRO A 196 -32.07 9.63 -11.24
CA PRO A 196 -32.54 10.92 -10.76
C PRO A 196 -33.14 11.74 -11.91
N ILE A 197 -34.33 12.31 -11.71
CA ILE A 197 -34.97 13.19 -12.70
C ILE A 197 -34.31 14.58 -12.64
N PRO A 198 -33.73 15.10 -13.73
CA PRO A 198 -33.17 16.46 -13.75
C PRO A 198 -34.26 17.52 -13.55
N CYS A 199 -33.88 18.67 -13.01
CA CYS A 199 -34.81 19.79 -12.87
C CYS A 199 -35.34 20.26 -14.24
N GLY A 200 -36.62 20.62 -14.30
CA GLY A 200 -37.28 21.06 -15.54
C GLY A 200 -37.94 19.94 -16.36
N TYR A 201 -37.75 18.67 -16.00
CA TYR A 201 -38.50 17.56 -16.58
C TYR A 201 -39.79 17.28 -15.80
N SER A 202 -40.88 17.07 -16.52
CA SER A 202 -42.21 16.81 -15.97
C SER A 202 -42.80 15.53 -16.56
N ALA A 203 -43.87 15.02 -15.94
CA ALA A 203 -44.57 13.82 -16.40
C ALA A 203 -44.81 13.82 -17.92
N GLY A 204 -44.37 12.75 -18.59
CA GLY A 204 -44.47 12.56 -20.03
C GLY A 204 -43.29 13.09 -20.86
N MET A 205 -42.35 13.82 -20.25
CA MET A 205 -41.10 14.22 -20.93
C MET A 205 -40.05 13.09 -20.85
N SER A 206 -39.16 13.04 -21.84
CA SER A 206 -38.03 12.11 -21.88
C SER A 206 -36.69 12.82 -21.75
N PHE A 207 -35.72 12.18 -21.11
CA PHE A 207 -34.32 12.62 -21.07
C PHE A 207 -33.36 11.44 -21.26
N HIS A 208 -32.11 11.73 -21.64
CA HIS A 208 -31.09 10.71 -21.79
C HIS A 208 -30.23 10.66 -20.52
N VAL A 209 -29.94 9.45 -20.05
CA VAL A 209 -29.00 9.20 -18.96
C VAL A 209 -28.00 8.11 -19.37
N SER A 210 -26.74 8.28 -19.01
CA SER A 210 -25.74 7.22 -19.15
C SER A 210 -25.85 6.25 -18.00
N VAL A 211 -26.17 4.99 -18.30
CA VAL A 211 -26.14 3.88 -17.33
C VAL A 211 -24.94 2.98 -17.60
N VAL A 212 -24.38 2.45 -16.53
CA VAL A 212 -23.31 1.45 -16.56
C VAL A 212 -23.96 0.09 -16.74
N VAL A 213 -23.74 -0.54 -17.89
CA VAL A 213 -24.28 -1.88 -18.18
C VAL A 213 -23.23 -2.93 -17.79
N PRO A 214 -23.57 -3.91 -16.94
CA PRO A 214 -22.68 -5.04 -16.67
C PRO A 214 -22.41 -5.82 -17.96
N PRO A 215 -21.22 -6.41 -18.13
CA PRO A 215 -20.96 -7.30 -19.27
C PRO A 215 -21.94 -8.48 -19.26
N PRO A 216 -22.37 -8.99 -20.43
CA PRO A 216 -23.25 -10.15 -20.52
C PRO A 216 -22.58 -11.38 -19.89
N ASN A 217 -23.29 -12.07 -19.00
CA ASN A 217 -22.88 -13.35 -18.41
C ASN A 217 -22.71 -14.45 -19.46
#